data_AF-A0A8K0H9Z9-F1
#
_entry.id   AF-A0A8K0H9Z9-F1
#
_cell.length_a   1.000
_cell.length_b   1.000
_cell.length_c   1.000
_cell.angle_alpha   90.00
_cell.angle_beta   90.00
_cell.angle_gamma   90.00
#
_symmetry.space_group_name_H-M   'P 1'
#
loop_
_entity.id
_entity.type
_entity.pdbx_description
1 polymer ?
#
loop_
_entity_poly.entity_id
_entity_poly.type
_entity_poly.pdbx_seq_one_letter_code
_entity_poly.pdbx_strand_id
1 'polypeptide(L)'
;MYTKPRACGAMRDAILMEKAKTCSGHEDDEEEGTDRMSELPEHIMDFLPVDGWDATRISVLSKKFFSLWCSYPAIDFDFCYSPKLKRRVWDTVYVLNSIQYRLQHRRLCKNNHCLQRLSFVARLGGGFESDSNARIVEMIHFALQNQVKELCVQVAKTTEQLDYDYEKYKLVKLSCFPEPVFSAKSITSLSLVGFDLAHSQTQHITLSSSLIERFTLSFCSGITGITLRGPKLSEVSFRNCHGLETIQVDGPSLDALQYGYEGENYCDINLASSKSVKSLEIQSIYVTDQWLNSKFCGIVECLTFSGCIFPKVNHTRRYFNCLKRLIFFLCRCKSVEFATPNLECFTYGGSLDSDIPLVISSRRIEAKIRV
;
A
#
# COMPACT_ATOMS: atom_id res chain seq x y z
N MET A 1 -37.72 -0.08 47.76
CA MET A 1 -36.37 0.53 47.73
C MET A 1 -36.06 0.89 46.28
N TYR A 2 -36.22 2.17 45.94
CA TYR A 2 -36.03 2.70 44.58
C TYR A 2 -34.59 3.17 44.40
N THR A 3 -33.91 2.68 43.36
CA THR A 3 -32.58 3.12 42.92
C THR A 3 -32.71 4.27 41.92
N LYS A 4 -32.07 5.41 42.24
CA LYS A 4 -31.93 6.59 41.37
C LYS A 4 -31.09 6.27 40.11
N PRO A 5 -31.45 6.77 38.92
CA PRO A 5 -30.56 6.82 37.77
C PRO A 5 -29.59 8.02 37.83
N ARG A 6 -28.33 7.78 37.46
CA ARG A 6 -27.27 8.79 37.36
C ARG A 6 -27.50 9.71 36.15
N ALA A 7 -27.53 11.01 36.41
CA ALA A 7 -27.65 12.08 35.44
C ALA A 7 -26.37 12.18 34.57
N CYS A 8 -26.50 11.84 33.29
CA CYS A 8 -25.49 12.16 32.26
C CYS A 8 -26.10 12.89 31.04
N GLY A 9 -27.42 13.13 31.03
CA GLY A 9 -28.09 13.93 29.99
C GLY A 9 -28.07 15.43 30.26
N ALA A 10 -28.22 15.85 31.52
CA ALA A 10 -28.42 17.27 31.87
C ALA A 10 -27.18 18.18 31.67
N MET A 11 -25.97 17.61 31.57
CA MET A 11 -24.74 18.40 31.41
C MET A 11 -24.45 18.77 29.95
N ARG A 12 -24.99 18.02 28.97
CA ARG A 12 -24.90 18.38 27.55
C ARG A 12 -25.87 19.49 27.17
N ASP A 13 -27.07 19.45 27.75
CA ASP A 13 -28.09 20.48 27.51
C ASP A 13 -27.73 21.81 28.19
N ALA A 14 -27.04 21.78 29.33
CA ALA A 14 -26.54 22.99 29.99
C ALA A 14 -25.50 23.73 29.14
N ILE A 15 -24.57 23.03 28.48
CA ILE A 15 -23.54 23.63 27.61
C ILE A 15 -24.15 24.18 26.30
N LEU A 16 -25.24 23.58 25.81
CA LEU A 16 -25.97 24.08 24.64
C LEU A 16 -26.90 25.25 25.00
N MET A 17 -27.51 25.26 26.18
CA MET A 17 -28.33 26.39 26.65
C MET A 17 -27.50 27.61 27.06
N GLU A 18 -26.28 27.42 27.58
CA GLU A 18 -25.38 28.53 27.90
C GLU A 18 -24.86 29.23 26.64
N LYS A 19 -24.68 28.48 25.53
CA LYS A 19 -24.41 29.07 24.20
C LYS A 19 -25.63 29.71 23.52
N ALA A 20 -26.84 29.29 23.89
CA ALA A 20 -28.08 29.85 23.35
C ALA A 20 -28.59 31.08 24.12
N LYS A 21 -28.17 31.28 25.38
CA LYS A 21 -28.52 32.45 26.20
C LYS A 21 -27.64 33.68 25.98
N THR A 22 -26.51 33.56 25.29
CA THR A 22 -25.64 34.69 24.93
C THR A 22 -26.01 35.39 23.62
N CYS A 23 -27.14 35.04 22.98
CA CYS A 23 -27.58 35.65 21.72
C CYS A 23 -28.90 36.44 21.84
N SER A 24 -29.20 37.05 22.98
CA SER A 24 -30.33 37.98 23.08
C SER A 24 -29.94 39.28 23.80
N GLY A 25 -29.66 40.30 23.00
CA GLY A 25 -29.81 41.72 23.36
C GLY A 25 -28.61 42.38 24.04
N HIS A 26 -27.71 42.95 23.25
CA HIS A 26 -27.19 44.31 23.42
C HIS A 26 -26.83 44.85 22.04
N GLU A 27 -27.46 45.96 21.66
CA GLU A 27 -27.01 46.84 20.59
C GLU A 27 -25.77 47.57 21.12
N ASP A 28 -24.60 46.97 20.92
CA ASP A 28 -23.31 47.62 21.11
C ASP A 28 -22.47 47.35 19.86
N ASP A 29 -21.85 48.42 19.36
CA ASP A 29 -21.11 48.53 18.10
C ASP A 29 -20.39 47.23 17.67
N GLU A 30 -20.80 46.69 16.51
CA GLU A 30 -20.07 45.66 15.78
C GLU A 30 -18.74 46.24 15.26
N GLU A 31 -17.74 46.34 16.14
CA GLU A 31 -16.36 46.20 15.71
C GLU A 31 -16.25 44.78 15.15
N GLU A 32 -16.36 44.67 13.83
CA GLU A 32 -16.09 43.47 13.05
C GLU A 32 -14.70 42.97 13.44
N GLY A 33 -14.66 42.06 14.42
CA GLY A 33 -13.44 41.54 15.01
C GLY A 33 -12.56 40.99 13.90
N THR A 34 -11.59 41.78 13.48
CA THR A 34 -10.67 41.44 12.39
C THR A 34 -10.03 40.13 12.76
N ASP A 35 -10.24 39.09 11.93
CA ASP A 35 -9.60 37.79 12.11
C ASP A 35 -8.10 37.98 11.92
N ARG A 36 -7.39 38.31 13.02
CA ARG A 36 -5.94 38.58 13.04
C ARG A 36 -5.13 37.40 12.52
N MET A 37 -5.71 36.21 12.46
CA MET A 37 -5.06 35.06 11.85
C MET A 37 -5.14 35.04 10.32
N SER A 38 -6.11 35.73 9.72
CA SER A 38 -6.12 35.97 8.28
C SER A 38 -4.99 36.90 7.82
N GLU A 39 -4.42 37.71 8.73
CA GLU A 39 -3.28 38.59 8.46
C GLU A 39 -1.94 37.84 8.40
N LEU A 40 -1.89 36.60 8.88
CA LEU A 40 -0.68 35.78 8.88
C LEU A 40 -0.23 35.44 7.44
N PRO A 41 1.07 35.50 7.12
CA PRO A 41 1.57 35.17 5.78
C PRO A 41 1.23 33.74 5.33
N GLU A 42 0.98 33.57 4.03
CA GLU A 42 0.60 32.26 3.46
C GLU A 42 1.66 31.18 3.67
N HIS A 43 2.93 31.57 3.72
CA HIS A 43 4.07 30.66 3.93
C HIS A 43 4.13 30.03 5.33
N ILE A 44 3.29 30.43 6.30
CA ILE A 44 3.20 29.74 7.60
C ILE A 44 2.79 28.27 7.42
N MET A 45 2.02 27.95 6.38
CA MET A 45 1.69 26.58 6.03
C MET A 45 2.91 25.74 5.64
N ASP A 46 3.94 26.36 5.07
CA ASP A 46 5.19 25.67 4.71
C ASP A 46 5.96 25.20 5.97
N PHE A 47 5.69 25.84 7.12
CA PHE A 47 6.27 25.49 8.41
C PHE A 47 5.42 24.52 9.23
N LEU A 48 4.20 24.21 8.79
CA LEU A 48 3.35 23.23 9.47
C LEU A 48 3.72 21.82 9.04
N PRO A 49 3.82 20.86 9.98
CA PRO A 49 4.12 19.48 9.66
C PRO A 49 3.23 18.95 8.52
N VAL A 50 3.93 18.42 7.51
CA VAL A 50 3.44 17.88 6.23
C VAL A 50 2.50 16.67 6.41
N ASP A 51 2.33 16.18 7.63
CA ASP A 51 1.53 15.00 7.99
C ASP A 51 0.00 15.26 8.01
N GLY A 52 -0.43 16.45 7.55
CA GLY A 52 -1.84 16.87 7.53
C GLY A 52 -2.45 17.06 8.91
N TRP A 53 -1.72 16.78 10.01
CA TRP A 53 -2.27 16.82 11.35
C TRP A 53 -2.52 18.24 11.81
N ASP A 54 -1.53 19.08 11.63
CA ASP A 54 -1.58 20.47 12.06
C ASP A 54 -2.34 21.33 11.05
N ALA A 55 -2.25 21.00 9.76
CA ALA A 55 -3.01 21.67 8.72
C ALA A 55 -4.53 21.62 8.97
N THR A 56 -5.11 20.46 9.35
CA THR A 56 -6.54 20.46 9.71
C THR A 56 -6.81 21.22 11.02
N ARG A 57 -5.93 21.13 12.02
CA ARG A 57 -6.14 21.83 13.30
C ARG A 57 -6.12 23.34 13.16
N ILE A 58 -5.27 23.87 12.30
CA ILE A 58 -5.25 25.31 12.05
C ILE A 58 -6.30 25.74 11.02
N SER A 59 -6.76 24.82 10.17
CA SER A 59 -7.81 25.12 9.18
C SER A 59 -9.16 25.49 9.80
N VAL A 60 -9.42 25.09 11.04
CA VAL A 60 -10.65 25.49 11.76
C VAL A 60 -10.54 26.89 12.37
N LEU A 61 -9.35 27.47 12.41
CA LEU A 61 -9.10 28.70 13.14
C LEU A 61 -9.29 29.97 12.28
N SER A 62 -9.31 29.84 10.94
CA SER A 62 -9.53 30.96 10.02
C SER A 62 -9.98 30.47 8.64
N LYS A 63 -10.77 31.30 7.94
CA LYS A 63 -11.16 31.06 6.53
C LYS A 63 -9.95 30.95 5.60
N LYS A 64 -8.88 31.70 5.87
CA LYS A 64 -7.64 31.65 5.09
C LYS A 64 -6.93 30.31 5.24
N PHE A 65 -6.75 29.84 6.47
CA PHE A 65 -6.17 28.53 6.74
C PHE A 65 -7.03 27.38 6.23
N PHE A 66 -8.36 27.55 6.27
CA PHE A 66 -9.27 26.62 5.62
C PHE A 66 -9.05 26.53 4.10
N SER A 67 -8.97 27.68 3.42
CA SER A 67 -8.67 27.74 1.98
C SER A 67 -7.34 27.07 1.64
N LEU A 68 -6.31 27.33 2.44
CA LEU A 68 -4.99 26.72 2.27
C LEU A 68 -5.05 25.19 2.44
N TRP A 69 -5.74 24.69 3.46
CA TRP A 69 -5.99 23.24 3.63
C TRP A 69 -6.70 22.62 2.42
N CYS A 70 -7.70 23.32 1.85
CA CYS A 70 -8.40 22.87 0.64
C CYS A 70 -7.48 22.80 -0.59
N SER A 71 -6.50 23.70 -0.69
CA SER A 71 -5.55 23.74 -1.81
C SER A 71 -4.45 22.68 -1.73
N TYR A 72 -4.26 22.04 -0.57
CA TYR A 72 -3.10 21.19 -0.32
C TYR A 72 -3.19 19.85 -1.08
N PRO A 73 -2.24 19.49 -1.97
CA PRO A 73 -2.47 18.43 -2.95
C PRO A 73 -2.30 17.01 -2.42
N ALA A 74 -1.78 16.82 -1.21
CA ALA A 74 -1.52 15.49 -0.65
C ALA A 74 -2.04 15.40 0.78
N ILE A 75 -2.59 14.25 1.16
CA ILE A 75 -2.92 13.95 2.56
C ILE A 75 -2.22 12.64 2.88
N ASP A 76 -1.35 12.65 3.88
CA ASP A 76 -0.61 11.48 4.32
C ASP A 76 -0.88 11.21 5.80
N PHE A 77 -1.21 9.96 6.09
CA PHE A 77 -1.55 9.47 7.41
C PHE A 77 -0.65 8.29 7.75
N ASP A 78 0.61 8.56 8.13
CA ASP A 78 1.55 7.52 8.54
C ASP A 78 1.57 7.33 10.07
N PHE A 79 1.17 6.14 10.47
CA PHE A 79 1.05 5.67 11.84
C PHE A 79 1.88 4.42 12.11
N CYS A 80 2.70 3.96 11.15
CA CYS A 80 3.46 2.72 11.29
C CYS A 80 4.43 2.76 12.49
N TYR A 81 4.92 3.95 12.85
CA TYR A 81 5.85 4.15 13.97
C TYR A 81 5.18 4.63 15.25
N SER A 82 3.87 4.91 15.24
CA SER A 82 3.16 5.41 16.42
C SER A 82 3.13 4.35 17.53
N PRO A 83 3.84 4.55 18.66
CA PRO A 83 3.87 3.57 19.75
C PRO A 83 2.51 3.44 20.44
N LYS A 84 1.66 4.47 20.32
CA LYS A 84 0.31 4.54 20.91
C LYS A 84 -0.61 3.51 20.24
N LEU A 85 -0.61 3.46 18.91
CA LEU A 85 -1.47 2.56 18.15
C LEU A 85 -1.12 1.08 18.30
N LYS A 86 0.14 0.79 18.63
CA LYS A 86 0.62 -0.58 18.89
C LYS A 86 0.08 -1.18 20.20
N ARG A 87 -0.49 -0.37 21.10
CA ARG A 87 -0.75 -0.80 22.48
C ARG A 87 -2.23 -0.94 22.85
N ARG A 88 -3.19 -0.24 22.23
CA ARG A 88 -4.60 -0.27 22.66
C ARG A 88 -5.62 -0.07 21.51
N VAL A 89 -6.75 -0.78 21.58
CA VAL A 89 -7.90 -0.66 20.65
C VAL A 89 -8.45 0.77 20.56
N TRP A 90 -8.61 1.42 21.71
CA TRP A 90 -9.16 2.78 21.83
C TRP A 90 -8.33 3.83 21.06
N ASP A 91 -7.01 3.66 21.02
CA ASP A 91 -6.11 4.54 20.29
C ASP A 91 -6.37 4.42 18.77
N THR A 92 -6.72 3.22 18.30
CA THR A 92 -7.07 3.01 16.89
C THR A 92 -8.38 3.69 16.52
N VAL A 93 -9.43 3.50 17.33
CA VAL A 93 -10.73 4.15 17.09
C VAL A 93 -10.59 5.68 17.13
N TYR A 94 -9.81 6.22 18.08
CA TYR A 94 -9.52 7.64 18.15
C TYR A 94 -8.84 8.15 16.89
N VAL A 95 -7.82 7.44 16.39
CA VAL A 95 -7.11 7.83 15.18
C VAL A 95 -8.01 7.77 13.94
N LEU A 96 -8.79 6.71 13.77
CA LEU A 96 -9.71 6.60 12.65
C LEU A 96 -10.82 7.66 12.71
N ASN A 97 -11.35 7.98 13.89
CA ASN A 97 -12.30 9.08 14.08
C ASN A 97 -11.66 10.43 13.75
N SER A 98 -10.40 10.63 14.16
CA SER A 98 -9.65 11.85 13.85
C SER A 98 -9.45 11.99 12.34
N ILE A 99 -9.12 10.91 11.63
CA ILE A 99 -9.00 10.92 10.17
C ILE A 99 -10.35 11.20 9.53
N GLN A 100 -11.41 10.52 9.96
CA GLN A 100 -12.76 10.73 9.43
C GLN A 100 -13.20 12.19 9.59
N TYR A 101 -12.97 12.80 10.77
CA TYR A 101 -13.21 14.21 11.01
C TYR A 101 -12.46 15.11 10.01
N ARG A 102 -11.18 14.82 9.75
CA ARG A 102 -10.36 15.61 8.79
C ARG A 102 -10.88 15.50 7.36
N LEU A 103 -11.24 14.29 6.94
CA LEU A 103 -11.80 14.06 5.61
C LEU A 103 -13.16 14.76 5.47
N GLN A 104 -14.01 14.67 6.50
CA GLN A 104 -15.28 15.39 6.55
C GLN A 104 -15.08 16.92 6.52
N HIS A 105 -14.13 17.45 7.29
CA HIS A 105 -13.78 18.86 7.27
C HIS A 105 -13.34 19.29 5.87
N ARG A 106 -12.54 18.46 5.20
CA ARG A 106 -12.10 18.73 3.83
C ARG A 106 -13.23 18.62 2.79
N ARG A 107 -14.28 17.83 3.03
CA ARG A 107 -15.47 17.81 2.15
C ARG A 107 -16.19 19.16 2.11
N LEU A 108 -16.00 20.02 3.11
CA LEU A 108 -16.57 21.38 3.10
C LEU A 108 -15.89 22.29 2.06
N CYS A 109 -14.75 21.88 1.51
CA CYS A 109 -14.07 22.59 0.45
C CYS A 109 -14.89 22.51 -0.85
N LYS A 110 -15.46 23.65 -1.29
CA LYS A 110 -16.27 23.73 -2.52
C LYS A 110 -15.51 23.29 -3.79
N ASN A 111 -14.18 23.44 -3.80
CA ASN A 111 -13.29 23.10 -4.92
C ASN A 111 -12.11 22.22 -4.48
N ASN A 112 -12.37 21.00 -3.99
CA ASN A 112 -11.31 20.07 -3.57
C ASN A 112 -10.57 19.39 -4.74
N HIS A 113 -10.54 20.01 -5.92
CA HIS A 113 -9.90 19.49 -7.13
C HIS A 113 -8.36 19.45 -7.06
N CYS A 114 -7.78 20.07 -6.03
CA CYS A 114 -6.34 20.08 -5.83
C CYS A 114 -5.81 18.76 -5.26
N LEU A 115 -6.66 17.91 -4.67
CA LEU A 115 -6.21 16.68 -4.01
C LEU A 115 -5.74 15.64 -5.05
N GLN A 116 -4.44 15.38 -5.08
CA GLN A 116 -3.79 14.44 -5.99
C GLN A 116 -3.39 13.13 -5.31
N ARG A 117 -3.06 13.16 -4.01
CA ARG A 117 -2.59 11.99 -3.25
C ARG A 117 -3.35 11.81 -1.94
N LEU A 118 -3.76 10.58 -1.66
CA LEU A 118 -4.24 10.15 -0.35
C LEU A 118 -3.44 8.90 0.08
N SER A 119 -2.76 9.00 1.22
CA SER A 119 -1.98 7.92 1.81
C SER A 119 -2.44 7.66 3.24
N PHE A 120 -2.63 6.38 3.57
CA PHE A 120 -2.92 5.92 4.92
C PHE A 120 -2.12 4.66 5.21
N VAL A 121 -1.26 4.73 6.22
CA VAL A 121 -0.38 3.65 6.63
C VAL A 121 -0.54 3.49 8.13
N ALA A 122 -1.07 2.35 8.58
CA ALA A 122 -1.29 2.16 10.01
C ALA A 122 -1.13 0.70 10.47
N ARG A 123 -0.62 0.57 11.70
CA ARG A 123 -0.68 -0.66 12.48
C ARG A 123 -1.85 -0.57 13.44
N LEU A 124 -2.85 -1.43 13.27
CA LEU A 124 -4.11 -1.39 14.00
C LEU A 124 -4.16 -2.50 15.06
N GLY A 125 -4.57 -2.18 16.29
CA GLY A 125 -4.60 -3.12 17.41
C GLY A 125 -5.67 -4.23 17.28
N GLY A 126 -5.48 -5.34 17.99
CA GLY A 126 -6.41 -6.48 18.01
C GLY A 126 -7.73 -6.12 18.72
N GLY A 127 -8.88 -6.45 18.13
CA GLY A 127 -10.21 -6.05 18.64
C GLY A 127 -11.10 -5.31 17.63
N PHE A 128 -10.69 -5.29 16.36
CA PHE A 128 -11.41 -4.61 15.28
C PHE A 128 -12.87 -5.05 15.11
N GLU A 129 -13.79 -4.14 15.44
CA GLU A 129 -15.22 -4.19 15.12
C GLU A 129 -15.51 -3.70 13.67
N SER A 130 -16.74 -3.94 13.20
CA SER A 130 -17.28 -3.52 11.90
C SER A 130 -17.04 -2.04 11.56
N ASP A 131 -17.11 -1.17 12.56
CA ASP A 131 -17.14 0.29 12.36
C ASP A 131 -15.78 0.83 11.90
N SER A 132 -14.68 0.20 12.30
CA SER A 132 -13.35 0.65 11.87
C SER A 132 -13.07 0.28 10.41
N ASN A 133 -13.60 -0.86 9.96
CA ASN A 133 -13.58 -1.24 8.54
C ASN A 133 -14.39 -0.26 7.68
N ALA A 134 -15.57 0.16 8.17
CA ALA A 134 -16.40 1.15 7.50
C ALA A 134 -15.64 2.47 7.28
N ARG A 135 -14.84 2.93 8.25
CA ARG A 135 -14.01 4.15 8.10
C ARG A 135 -12.91 4.02 7.05
N ILE A 136 -12.31 2.84 6.90
CA ILE A 136 -11.34 2.56 5.83
C ILE A 136 -12.04 2.59 4.46
N VAL A 137 -13.23 1.99 4.36
CA VAL A 137 -14.05 2.03 3.14
C VAL A 137 -14.44 3.47 2.78
N GLU A 138 -14.89 4.27 3.75
CA GLU A 138 -15.21 5.69 3.56
C GLU A 138 -14.00 6.50 3.07
N MET A 139 -12.81 6.19 3.57
CA MET A 139 -11.57 6.82 3.14
C MET A 139 -11.25 6.53 1.67
N ILE A 140 -11.40 5.27 1.24
CA ILE A 140 -11.23 4.90 -0.17
C ILE A 140 -12.31 5.59 -1.02
N HIS A 141 -13.57 5.62 -0.58
CA HIS A 141 -14.62 6.36 -1.29
C HIS A 141 -14.31 7.85 -1.43
N PHE A 142 -13.79 8.47 -0.36
CA PHE A 142 -13.35 9.86 -0.42
C PHE A 142 -12.25 10.06 -1.48
N ALA A 143 -11.28 9.14 -1.58
CA ALA A 143 -10.24 9.20 -2.60
C ALA A 143 -10.83 9.14 -4.02
N LEU A 144 -11.78 8.22 -4.24
CA LEU A 144 -12.43 8.02 -5.53
C LEU A 144 -13.29 9.23 -5.93
N GLN A 145 -14.04 9.80 -4.99
CA GLN A 145 -14.85 11.00 -5.21
C GLN A 145 -14.00 12.21 -5.61
N ASN A 146 -12.80 12.33 -5.05
CA ASN A 146 -11.87 13.41 -5.36
C ASN A 146 -10.96 13.10 -6.56
N GLN A 147 -11.13 11.95 -7.22
CA GLN A 147 -10.36 11.55 -8.40
C GLN A 147 -8.85 11.67 -8.19
N VAL A 148 -8.38 11.18 -7.04
CA VAL A 148 -6.94 11.22 -6.74
C VAL A 148 -6.15 10.45 -7.80
N LYS A 149 -4.90 10.90 -8.00
CA LYS A 149 -3.93 10.24 -8.87
C LYS A 149 -3.17 9.13 -8.15
N GLU A 150 -2.99 9.28 -6.84
CA GLU A 150 -2.24 8.36 -6.02
C GLU A 150 -3.03 7.96 -4.78
N LEU A 151 -3.23 6.66 -4.61
CA LEU A 151 -3.90 6.07 -3.46
C LEU A 151 -3.01 4.98 -2.84
N CYS A 152 -2.63 5.17 -1.58
CA CYS A 152 -1.92 4.18 -0.79
C CYS A 152 -2.72 3.89 0.47
N VAL A 153 -3.11 2.63 0.67
CA VAL A 153 -3.79 2.20 1.89
C VAL A 153 -3.09 0.95 2.41
N GLN A 154 -2.38 1.10 3.52
CA GLN A 154 -1.65 0.03 4.18
C GLN A 154 -2.17 -0.16 5.59
N VAL A 155 -2.62 -1.38 5.87
CA VAL A 155 -3.16 -1.73 7.17
C VAL A 155 -2.55 -3.04 7.64
N ALA A 156 -1.76 -2.99 8.71
CA ALA A 156 -1.27 -4.19 9.36
C ALA A 156 -2.00 -4.37 10.70
N LYS A 157 -2.67 -5.50 10.94
CA LYS A 157 -3.20 -5.81 12.28
C LYS A 157 -2.18 -6.59 13.08
N THR A 158 -1.96 -6.17 14.31
CA THR A 158 -1.20 -6.94 15.30
C THR A 158 -2.16 -7.77 16.13
N THR A 159 -1.95 -9.08 16.22
CA THR A 159 -2.51 -9.85 17.33
C THR A 159 -1.85 -9.38 18.62
N GLU A 160 -2.59 -9.29 19.73
CA GLU A 160 -2.14 -8.70 21.00
C GLU A 160 -0.94 -9.42 21.66
N GLN A 161 -0.39 -10.45 21.03
CA GLN A 161 0.83 -11.13 21.45
C GLN A 161 1.99 -10.76 20.51
N LEU A 162 3.03 -10.18 21.11
CA LEU A 162 4.34 -9.88 20.56
C LEU A 162 5.11 -11.17 20.19
N ASP A 163 4.54 -12.03 19.36
CA ASP A 163 5.32 -13.07 18.71
C ASP A 163 5.89 -12.49 17.41
N TYR A 164 7.21 -12.60 17.26
CA TYR A 164 7.98 -12.19 16.08
C TYR A 164 7.68 -13.06 14.84
N ASP A 165 6.61 -13.85 14.87
CA ASP A 165 6.18 -14.70 13.77
C ASP A 165 5.34 -13.90 12.79
N TYR A 166 5.90 -13.72 11.59
CA TYR A 166 5.23 -13.09 10.45
C TYR A 166 3.96 -13.86 10.01
N GLU A 167 3.71 -15.06 10.54
CA GLU A 167 2.54 -15.90 10.23
C GLU A 167 1.21 -15.44 10.86
N LYS A 168 1.19 -14.40 11.72
CA LYS A 168 -0.04 -13.94 12.42
C LYS A 168 -0.58 -12.58 11.96
N TYR A 169 -0.33 -12.15 10.71
CA TYR A 169 -1.03 -10.96 10.19
C TYR A 169 -2.52 -11.23 10.03
N LYS A 170 -3.36 -10.61 10.88
CA LYS A 170 -4.82 -10.64 10.69
C LYS A 170 -5.20 -9.63 9.61
N LEU A 171 -5.75 -10.11 8.51
CA LEU A 171 -6.14 -9.22 7.41
C LEU A 171 -7.35 -8.34 7.76
N VAL A 172 -7.44 -7.19 7.08
CA VAL A 172 -8.62 -6.33 7.12
C VAL A 172 -9.69 -6.92 6.23
N LYS A 173 -10.64 -7.61 6.86
CA LYS A 173 -11.86 -8.08 6.21
C LYS A 173 -12.87 -6.95 6.12
N LEU A 174 -13.04 -6.35 4.94
CA LEU A 174 -14.10 -5.38 4.71
C LEU A 174 -15.40 -6.11 4.37
N SER A 175 -16.52 -5.65 4.92
CA SER A 175 -17.85 -6.21 4.59
C SER A 175 -18.26 -5.90 3.15
N CYS A 176 -17.79 -4.78 2.60
CA CYS A 176 -17.93 -4.40 1.20
C CYS A 176 -16.66 -3.64 0.79
N PHE A 177 -15.79 -4.28 0.01
CA PHE A 177 -14.61 -3.61 -0.51
C PHE A 177 -15.03 -2.71 -1.70
N PRO A 178 -14.56 -1.46 -1.78
CA PRO A 178 -14.92 -0.54 -2.86
C PRO A 178 -14.22 -0.92 -4.18
N GLU A 179 -14.75 -1.94 -4.87
CA GLU A 179 -14.29 -2.40 -6.19
C GLU A 179 -14.10 -1.32 -7.26
N PRO A 180 -14.86 -0.20 -7.28
CA PRO A 180 -14.60 0.89 -8.22
C PRO A 180 -13.18 1.44 -8.17
N VAL A 181 -12.41 1.18 -7.09
CA VAL A 181 -10.98 1.51 -7.02
C VAL A 181 -10.15 0.87 -8.14
N PHE A 182 -10.50 -0.35 -8.57
CA PHE A 182 -9.79 -1.05 -9.65
C PHE A 182 -10.18 -0.55 -11.05
N SER A 183 -11.26 0.21 -11.15
CA SER A 183 -11.77 0.79 -12.40
C SER A 183 -11.60 2.32 -12.45
N ALA A 184 -10.95 2.91 -11.46
CA ALA A 184 -10.78 4.34 -11.34
C ALA A 184 -9.89 4.89 -12.47
N LYS A 185 -10.44 5.84 -13.24
CA LYS A 185 -9.76 6.43 -14.41
C LYS A 185 -8.70 7.47 -14.04
N SER A 186 -8.74 8.02 -12.83
CA SER A 186 -7.80 9.04 -12.38
C SER A 186 -6.51 8.46 -11.78
N ILE A 187 -6.57 7.22 -11.28
CA ILE A 187 -5.49 6.63 -10.50
C ILE A 187 -4.34 6.20 -11.42
N THR A 188 -3.16 6.76 -11.12
CA THR A 188 -1.86 6.45 -11.73
C THR A 188 -1.01 5.54 -10.85
N SER A 189 -1.21 5.59 -9.53
CA SER A 189 -0.48 4.78 -8.55
C SER A 189 -1.45 4.23 -7.51
N LEU A 190 -1.57 2.91 -7.42
CA LEU A 190 -2.43 2.23 -6.46
C LEU A 190 -1.62 1.25 -5.61
N SER A 191 -1.65 1.42 -4.29
CA SER A 191 -1.04 0.50 -3.32
C SER A 191 -2.07 0.08 -2.29
N LEU A 192 -2.30 -1.22 -2.18
CA LEU A 192 -3.21 -1.82 -1.19
C LEU A 192 -2.45 -2.89 -0.42
N VAL A 193 -2.37 -2.73 0.90
CA VAL A 193 -1.64 -3.65 1.78
C VAL A 193 -2.49 -4.09 2.96
N GLY A 194 -2.59 -5.40 3.18
CA GLY A 194 -3.22 -5.98 4.38
C GLY A 194 -4.73 -6.22 4.30
N PHE A 195 -5.28 -6.49 3.12
CA PHE A 195 -6.72 -6.64 2.91
C PHE A 195 -7.14 -8.09 2.66
N ASP A 196 -8.25 -8.50 3.28
CA ASP A 196 -8.97 -9.71 2.86
C ASP A 196 -10.08 -9.29 1.87
N LEU A 197 -9.88 -9.67 0.62
CA LEU A 197 -10.72 -9.33 -0.53
C LEU A 197 -11.66 -10.47 -0.93
N ALA A 198 -11.80 -11.51 -0.08
CA ALA A 198 -12.67 -12.66 -0.36
C ALA A 198 -14.17 -12.31 -0.45
N HIS A 199 -14.57 -11.16 0.07
CA HIS A 199 -15.96 -10.63 0.01
C HIS A 199 -16.16 -9.68 -1.17
N SER A 200 -15.17 -9.55 -2.05
CA SER A 200 -15.38 -8.95 -3.36
C SER A 200 -16.28 -9.85 -4.21
N GLN A 201 -17.08 -9.24 -5.07
CA GLN A 201 -17.90 -9.94 -6.07
C GLN A 201 -17.02 -10.58 -7.15
N THR A 202 -15.73 -10.22 -7.21
CA THR A 202 -14.77 -10.66 -8.22
C THR A 202 -13.51 -11.25 -7.61
N GLN A 203 -13.38 -12.58 -7.66
CA GLN A 203 -12.12 -13.26 -7.31
C GLN A 203 -10.99 -12.99 -8.32
N HIS A 204 -11.33 -12.41 -9.48
CA HIS A 204 -10.39 -12.05 -10.53
C HIS A 204 -10.44 -10.54 -10.80
N ILE A 205 -9.37 -9.83 -10.44
CA ILE A 205 -9.28 -8.37 -10.60
C ILE A 205 -8.77 -8.04 -11.99
N THR A 206 -9.45 -7.11 -12.67
CA THR A 206 -8.98 -6.56 -13.95
C THR A 206 -8.80 -5.05 -13.84
N LEU A 207 -7.57 -4.59 -14.03
CA LEU A 207 -7.20 -3.18 -14.11
C LEU A 207 -6.87 -2.86 -15.57
N SER A 208 -7.77 -2.17 -16.27
CA SER A 208 -7.60 -1.78 -17.70
C SER A 208 -7.44 -0.27 -17.88
N SER A 209 -6.88 0.43 -16.88
CA SER A 209 -6.72 1.89 -16.91
C SER A 209 -5.57 2.30 -17.84
N SER A 210 -5.79 3.30 -18.69
CA SER A 210 -4.75 3.85 -19.57
C SER A 210 -3.71 4.70 -18.83
N LEU A 211 -3.97 5.07 -17.58
CA LEU A 211 -3.12 5.96 -16.79
C LEU A 211 -2.33 5.25 -15.68
N ILE A 212 -2.63 3.99 -15.38
CA ILE A 212 -1.93 3.29 -14.29
C ILE A 212 -0.47 3.06 -14.65
N GLU A 213 0.42 3.54 -13.78
CA GLU A 213 1.88 3.47 -13.90
C GLU A 213 2.45 2.52 -12.85
N ARG A 214 1.88 2.52 -11.64
CA ARG A 214 2.35 1.71 -10.50
C ARG A 214 1.19 0.97 -9.83
N PHE A 215 1.35 -0.33 -9.63
CA PHE A 215 0.39 -1.15 -8.90
C PHE A 215 1.09 -2.01 -7.86
N THR A 216 0.62 -1.94 -6.61
CA THR A 216 1.16 -2.73 -5.50
C THR A 216 0.03 -3.39 -4.74
N LEU A 217 0.16 -4.70 -4.54
CA LEU A 217 -0.69 -5.49 -3.67
C LEU A 217 0.19 -6.29 -2.72
N SER A 218 0.03 -6.13 -1.41
CA SER A 218 0.84 -6.87 -0.44
C SER A 218 0.03 -7.36 0.75
N PHE A 219 0.33 -8.56 1.25
CA PHE A 219 -0.39 -9.16 2.38
C PHE A 219 -1.91 -9.14 2.16
N CYS A 220 -2.36 -9.60 0.99
CA CYS A 220 -3.79 -9.63 0.65
C CYS A 220 -4.27 -11.07 0.42
N SER A 221 -5.56 -11.34 0.64
CA SER A 221 -6.19 -12.65 0.40
C SER A 221 -7.48 -12.54 -0.41
N GLY A 222 -7.98 -13.67 -0.90
CA GLY A 222 -9.30 -13.75 -1.53
C GLY A 222 -9.35 -13.35 -3.00
N ILE A 223 -8.18 -13.16 -3.63
CA ILE A 223 -8.04 -12.98 -5.08
C ILE A 223 -7.29 -14.19 -5.63
N THR A 224 -7.83 -14.79 -6.69
CA THR A 224 -7.23 -15.93 -7.38
C THR A 224 -6.49 -15.51 -8.64
N GLY A 225 -6.89 -14.41 -9.28
CA GLY A 225 -6.22 -13.92 -10.49
C GLY A 225 -6.24 -12.41 -10.66
N ILE A 226 -5.19 -11.88 -11.29
CA ILE A 226 -5.03 -10.45 -11.56
C ILE A 226 -4.62 -10.25 -13.02
N THR A 227 -5.37 -9.42 -13.73
CA THR A 227 -5.02 -8.95 -15.07
C THR A 227 -4.79 -7.45 -15.05
N LEU A 228 -3.56 -7.03 -15.34
CA LEU A 228 -3.16 -5.62 -15.46
C LEU A 228 -2.94 -5.30 -16.93
N ARG A 229 -3.66 -4.30 -17.47
CA ARG A 229 -3.51 -3.82 -18.85
C ARG A 229 -3.34 -2.32 -18.84
N GLY A 230 -2.21 -1.83 -19.36
CA GLY A 230 -1.94 -0.39 -19.41
C GLY A 230 -0.68 -0.06 -20.19
N PRO A 231 -0.73 0.91 -21.13
CA PRO A 231 0.44 1.28 -21.94
C PRO A 231 1.54 1.98 -21.12
N LYS A 232 1.17 2.60 -20.00
CA LYS A 232 2.06 3.32 -19.08
C LYS A 232 2.51 2.49 -17.87
N LEU A 233 2.06 1.24 -17.76
CA LEU A 233 2.35 0.41 -16.61
C LEU A 233 3.87 0.14 -16.55
N SER A 234 4.50 0.64 -15.49
CA SER A 234 5.96 0.68 -15.32
C SER A 234 6.43 -0.18 -14.15
N GLU A 235 5.69 -0.17 -13.03
CA GLU A 235 6.07 -0.92 -11.83
C GLU A 235 4.89 -1.72 -11.29
N VAL A 236 5.14 -3.01 -11.03
CA VAL A 236 4.15 -3.93 -10.47
C VAL A 236 4.79 -4.69 -9.32
N SER A 237 4.12 -4.73 -8.16
CA SER A 237 4.62 -5.43 -6.98
C SER A 237 3.53 -6.26 -6.30
N PHE A 238 3.86 -7.53 -6.07
CA PHE A 238 3.03 -8.50 -5.36
C PHE A 238 3.85 -9.13 -4.23
N ARG A 239 3.36 -9.06 -2.99
CA ARG A 239 4.05 -9.66 -1.84
C ARG A 239 3.09 -10.37 -0.90
N ASN A 240 3.33 -11.63 -0.58
CA ASN A 240 2.55 -12.41 0.39
C ASN A 240 1.03 -12.34 0.14
N CYS A 241 0.63 -12.48 -1.14
CA CYS A 241 -0.78 -12.54 -1.54
C CYS A 241 -1.28 -14.00 -1.50
N HIS A 242 -2.08 -14.34 -0.49
CA HIS A 242 -2.55 -15.71 -0.27
C HIS A 242 -3.68 -16.11 -1.24
N GLY A 243 -3.52 -17.26 -1.89
CA GLY A 243 -4.49 -17.81 -2.85
C GLY A 243 -4.37 -17.23 -4.26
N LEU A 244 -3.36 -16.40 -4.53
CA LEU A 244 -3.13 -15.84 -5.87
C LEU A 244 -2.49 -16.89 -6.79
N GLU A 245 -3.25 -17.34 -7.78
CA GLU A 245 -2.86 -18.41 -8.71
C GLU A 245 -2.30 -17.85 -10.01
N THR A 246 -2.84 -16.72 -10.52
CA THR A 246 -2.48 -16.19 -11.83
C THR A 246 -2.24 -14.68 -11.83
N ILE A 247 -1.18 -14.24 -12.51
CA ILE A 247 -0.89 -12.83 -12.79
C ILE A 247 -0.66 -12.67 -14.29
N GLN A 248 -1.49 -11.86 -14.95
CA GLN A 248 -1.30 -11.47 -16.33
C GLN A 248 -1.00 -9.99 -16.42
N VAL A 249 0.18 -9.63 -16.96
CA VAL A 249 0.58 -8.23 -17.16
C VAL A 249 0.75 -7.95 -18.65
N ASP A 250 -0.13 -7.10 -19.16
CA ASP A 250 -0.14 -6.53 -20.50
C ASP A 250 0.33 -5.07 -20.43
N GLY A 251 1.64 -4.90 -20.23
CA GLY A 251 2.31 -3.61 -20.09
C GLY A 251 3.52 -3.53 -21.00
N PRO A 252 3.43 -2.91 -22.19
CA PRO A 252 4.55 -2.85 -23.13
C PRO A 252 5.76 -2.08 -22.59
N SER A 253 5.54 -1.23 -21.58
CA SER A 253 6.53 -0.34 -20.95
C SER A 253 6.91 -0.78 -19.52
N LEU A 254 6.72 -2.05 -19.17
CA LEU A 254 6.97 -2.57 -17.82
C LEU A 254 8.47 -2.53 -17.50
N ASP A 255 8.86 -1.67 -16.57
CA ASP A 255 10.25 -1.50 -16.14
C ASP A 255 10.60 -2.48 -15.02
N ALA A 256 9.74 -2.62 -14.01
CA ALA A 256 10.00 -3.43 -12.83
C ALA A 256 8.81 -4.33 -12.45
N LEU A 257 9.09 -5.60 -12.17
CA LEU A 257 8.16 -6.54 -11.55
C LEU A 257 8.78 -7.12 -10.28
N GLN A 258 8.05 -7.04 -9.18
CA GLN A 258 8.39 -7.69 -7.93
C GLN A 258 7.33 -8.72 -7.57
N TYR A 259 7.74 -9.95 -7.27
CA TYR A 259 6.86 -11.00 -6.80
C TYR A 259 7.48 -11.71 -5.61
N GLY A 260 6.75 -11.83 -4.51
CA GLY A 260 7.18 -12.63 -3.39
C GLY A 260 6.01 -13.32 -2.69
N TYR A 261 6.25 -14.55 -2.25
CA TYR A 261 5.26 -15.33 -1.52
C TYR A 261 5.94 -16.34 -0.62
N GLU A 262 5.73 -16.21 0.69
CA GLU A 262 6.14 -17.18 1.69
C GLU A 262 5.11 -18.33 1.74
N GLY A 263 5.32 -19.35 0.90
CA GLY A 263 4.50 -20.56 0.90
C GLY A 263 4.81 -21.50 -0.27
N GLU A 264 4.22 -22.68 -0.28
CA GLU A 264 4.53 -23.75 -1.25
C GLU A 264 3.85 -23.57 -2.61
N ASN A 265 2.72 -22.87 -2.66
CA ASN A 265 1.99 -22.64 -3.90
C ASN A 265 2.71 -21.57 -4.74
N TYR A 266 2.89 -21.86 -6.03
CA TYR A 266 3.44 -20.90 -6.98
C TYR A 266 2.32 -20.22 -7.78
N CYS A 267 2.53 -18.95 -8.11
CA CYS A 267 1.67 -18.21 -9.03
C CYS A 267 2.20 -18.29 -10.46
N ASP A 268 1.33 -18.55 -11.44
CA ASP A 268 1.67 -18.44 -12.86
C ASP A 268 1.66 -16.97 -13.29
N ILE A 269 2.85 -16.45 -13.59
CA ILE A 269 3.04 -15.07 -14.03
C ILE A 269 3.21 -15.08 -15.55
N ASN A 270 2.41 -14.27 -16.23
CA ASN A 270 2.45 -14.13 -17.69
C ASN A 270 2.74 -12.67 -18.08
N LEU A 271 3.86 -12.47 -18.77
CA LEU A 271 4.33 -11.17 -19.28
C LEU A 271 4.33 -11.11 -20.82
N ALA A 272 3.48 -11.89 -21.50
CA ALA A 272 3.55 -12.08 -22.95
C ALA A 272 3.60 -10.80 -23.81
N SER A 273 2.98 -9.70 -23.37
CA SER A 273 3.00 -8.42 -24.10
C SER A 273 4.15 -7.48 -23.73
N SER A 274 4.92 -7.82 -22.69
CA SER A 274 6.03 -6.99 -22.21
C SER A 274 7.23 -7.19 -23.14
N LYS A 275 7.70 -6.10 -23.77
CA LYS A 275 8.80 -6.18 -24.77
C LYS A 275 10.18 -6.23 -24.11
N SER A 276 10.32 -5.58 -22.96
CA SER A 276 11.54 -5.51 -22.17
C SER A 276 11.16 -5.26 -20.73
N VAL A 277 11.77 -6.00 -19.81
CA VAL A 277 11.64 -5.79 -18.36
C VAL A 277 13.03 -5.50 -17.81
N LYS A 278 13.23 -4.31 -17.27
CA LYS A 278 14.56 -3.91 -16.76
C LYS A 278 14.92 -4.68 -15.50
N SER A 279 13.95 -4.91 -14.62
CA SER A 279 14.17 -5.57 -13.32
C SER A 279 13.05 -6.54 -12.99
N LEU A 280 13.41 -7.81 -12.73
CA LEU A 280 12.54 -8.81 -12.15
C LEU A 280 13.11 -9.22 -10.79
N GLU A 281 12.35 -8.99 -9.73
CA GLU A 281 12.73 -9.36 -8.38
C GLU A 281 11.76 -10.40 -7.82
N ILE A 282 12.33 -11.47 -7.28
CA ILE A 282 11.61 -12.63 -6.80
C ILE A 282 12.02 -12.89 -5.35
N GLN A 283 11.04 -12.95 -4.44
CA GLN A 283 11.30 -13.00 -3.00
C GLN A 283 10.62 -14.20 -2.32
N SER A 284 11.37 -14.91 -1.48
CA SER A 284 10.87 -15.94 -0.56
C SER A 284 10.11 -17.12 -1.18
N ILE A 285 10.24 -17.36 -2.49
CA ILE A 285 9.52 -18.46 -3.17
C ILE A 285 10.32 -19.77 -3.24
N TYR A 286 9.59 -20.87 -3.44
CA TYR A 286 10.14 -22.15 -3.88
C TYR A 286 10.27 -22.18 -5.41
N VAL A 287 11.49 -22.06 -5.90
CA VAL A 287 11.77 -21.98 -7.34
C VAL A 287 11.86 -23.38 -7.94
N THR A 288 10.80 -23.80 -8.64
CA THR A 288 10.75 -25.07 -9.39
C THR A 288 11.09 -24.88 -10.86
N ASP A 289 11.40 -25.99 -11.55
CA ASP A 289 11.60 -25.95 -13.01
C ASP A 289 10.37 -25.43 -13.76
N GLN A 290 9.18 -25.74 -13.25
CA GLN A 290 7.91 -25.29 -13.83
C GLN A 290 7.70 -23.78 -13.66
N TRP A 291 8.12 -23.20 -12.53
CA TRP A 291 7.99 -21.77 -12.29
C TRP A 291 8.92 -20.93 -13.17
N LEU A 292 10.16 -21.38 -13.35
CA LEU A 292 11.16 -20.71 -14.21
C LEU A 292 10.85 -20.79 -15.72
N ASN A 293 9.71 -21.36 -16.12
CA ASN A 293 9.39 -21.64 -17.53
C ASN A 293 9.57 -20.39 -18.41
N SER A 294 9.87 -20.60 -19.70
CA SER A 294 10.52 -19.67 -20.65
C SER A 294 9.86 -18.29 -20.90
N LYS A 295 8.83 -17.91 -20.15
CA LYS A 295 8.03 -16.69 -20.34
C LYS A 295 8.80 -15.39 -20.08
N PHE A 296 9.88 -15.40 -19.29
CA PHE A 296 10.65 -14.18 -18.96
C PHE A 296 12.07 -14.16 -19.55
N CYS A 297 12.58 -15.31 -20.01
CA CYS A 297 14.00 -15.49 -20.35
C CYS A 297 14.50 -14.62 -21.53
N GLY A 298 13.57 -14.14 -22.37
CA GLY A 298 13.86 -13.29 -23.52
C GLY A 298 13.73 -11.78 -23.28
N ILE A 299 13.25 -11.34 -22.11
CA ILE A 299 12.86 -9.93 -21.91
C ILE A 299 13.53 -9.26 -20.70
N VAL A 300 14.05 -10.04 -19.74
CA VAL A 300 14.58 -9.52 -18.47
C VAL A 300 16.07 -9.14 -18.56
N GLU A 301 16.42 -7.93 -18.14
CA GLU A 301 17.82 -7.47 -18.07
C GLU A 301 18.49 -7.69 -16.71
N CYS A 302 17.74 -7.56 -15.62
CA CYS A 302 18.21 -7.75 -14.25
C CYS A 302 17.28 -8.72 -13.51
N LEU A 303 17.82 -9.81 -12.98
CA LEU A 303 17.07 -10.81 -12.24
C LEU A 303 17.64 -10.93 -10.82
N THR A 304 16.79 -10.69 -9.83
CA THR A 304 17.14 -10.77 -8.42
C THR A 304 16.30 -11.84 -7.74
N PHE A 305 16.97 -12.79 -7.09
CA PHE A 305 16.35 -13.74 -6.16
C PHE A 305 16.74 -13.37 -4.73
N SER A 306 15.76 -13.24 -3.84
CA SER A 306 15.97 -12.90 -2.43
C SER A 306 15.24 -13.90 -1.54
N GLY A 307 15.93 -14.60 -0.65
CA GLY A 307 15.30 -15.58 0.26
C GLY A 307 14.68 -16.81 -0.43
N CYS A 308 15.00 -17.05 -1.71
CA CYS A 308 14.40 -18.15 -2.48
C CYS A 308 15.02 -19.52 -2.15
N ILE A 309 14.22 -20.58 -2.30
CA ILE A 309 14.65 -21.97 -2.10
C ILE A 309 14.67 -22.69 -3.45
N PHE A 310 15.80 -23.30 -3.80
CA PHE A 310 16.01 -24.09 -5.02
C PHE A 310 16.24 -25.57 -4.64
N PRO A 311 15.18 -26.39 -4.57
CA PRO A 311 15.22 -27.72 -3.95
C PRO A 311 16.02 -28.78 -4.74
N LYS A 312 16.20 -28.63 -6.05
CA LYS A 312 17.16 -29.27 -6.98
C LYS A 312 16.63 -29.00 -8.40
N VAL A 313 17.21 -28.05 -9.11
CA VAL A 313 16.75 -27.67 -10.45
C VAL A 313 17.62 -28.42 -11.45
N ASN A 314 17.17 -29.61 -11.83
CA ASN A 314 17.87 -30.48 -12.77
C ASN A 314 17.11 -30.44 -14.10
N HIS A 315 17.84 -30.25 -15.21
CA HIS A 315 17.45 -30.63 -16.58
C HIS A 315 17.12 -29.54 -17.60
N THR A 316 17.21 -28.25 -17.30
CA THR A 316 17.09 -27.24 -18.36
C THR A 316 18.20 -26.22 -18.30
N ARG A 317 19.13 -26.31 -19.26
CA ARG A 317 20.03 -25.21 -19.63
C ARG A 317 19.15 -24.05 -20.09
N ARG A 318 18.91 -23.06 -19.23
CA ARG A 318 17.99 -21.96 -19.54
C ARG A 318 18.76 -20.79 -20.11
N TYR A 319 18.34 -20.34 -21.29
CA TYR A 319 18.97 -19.24 -22.02
C TYR A 319 18.31 -17.92 -21.67
N PHE A 320 18.97 -17.16 -20.82
CA PHE A 320 18.61 -15.78 -20.52
C PHE A 320 19.41 -14.86 -21.44
N ASN A 321 18.87 -14.60 -22.64
CA ASN A 321 19.62 -13.92 -23.69
C ASN A 321 19.76 -12.41 -23.45
N CYS A 322 18.82 -11.79 -22.74
CA CYS A 322 18.84 -10.35 -22.46
C CYS A 322 19.41 -10.02 -21.08
N LEU A 323 19.72 -11.03 -20.26
CA LEU A 323 20.13 -10.84 -18.89
C LEU A 323 21.56 -10.33 -18.79
N LYS A 324 21.71 -9.15 -18.19
CA LYS A 324 22.99 -8.49 -17.91
C LYS A 324 23.39 -8.63 -16.45
N ARG A 325 22.43 -8.68 -15.52
CA ARG A 325 22.70 -8.77 -14.07
C ARG A 325 21.90 -9.88 -13.41
N LEU A 326 22.58 -10.69 -12.61
CA LEU A 326 21.97 -11.78 -11.83
C LEU A 326 22.39 -11.68 -10.37
N ILE A 327 21.42 -11.55 -9.48
CA ILE A 327 21.65 -11.34 -8.04
C ILE A 327 20.96 -12.44 -7.25
N PHE A 328 21.70 -13.08 -6.36
CA PHE A 328 21.21 -14.04 -5.37
C PHE A 328 21.48 -13.48 -3.98
N PHE A 329 20.43 -13.30 -3.19
CA PHE A 329 20.53 -12.84 -1.82
C PHE A 329 19.79 -13.81 -0.89
N LEU A 330 20.43 -14.28 0.17
CA LEU A 330 19.90 -15.20 1.17
C LEU A 330 19.18 -16.44 0.58
N CYS A 331 19.57 -16.87 -0.62
CA CYS A 331 18.96 -17.99 -1.31
C CYS A 331 19.57 -19.32 -0.83
N ARG A 332 18.73 -20.33 -0.67
CA ARG A 332 19.16 -21.71 -0.39
C ARG A 332 19.14 -22.50 -1.68
N CYS A 333 20.32 -22.86 -2.18
CA CYS A 333 20.46 -23.55 -3.46
C CYS A 333 21.07 -24.93 -3.26
N LYS A 334 20.37 -25.98 -3.73
CA LYS A 334 21.02 -27.28 -3.90
C LYS A 334 21.86 -27.27 -5.18
N SER A 335 21.25 -27.32 -6.35
CA SER A 335 21.97 -27.24 -7.65
C SER A 335 21.15 -26.44 -8.64
N VAL A 336 21.77 -25.45 -9.30
CA VAL A 336 21.16 -24.60 -10.32
C VAL A 336 22.19 -24.26 -11.40
N GLU A 337 21.82 -24.42 -12.68
CA GLU A 337 22.64 -24.03 -13.83
C GLU A 337 21.86 -23.03 -14.71
N PHE A 338 22.45 -21.85 -14.94
CA PHE A 338 21.90 -20.85 -15.88
C PHE A 338 22.84 -20.65 -17.07
N ALA A 339 22.29 -20.62 -18.29
CA ALA A 339 22.99 -20.19 -19.49
C ALA A 339 22.69 -18.72 -19.78
N THR A 340 23.63 -17.84 -19.47
CA THR A 340 23.43 -16.38 -19.49
C THR A 340 24.51 -15.74 -20.37
N PRO A 341 24.42 -15.85 -21.71
CA PRO A 341 25.53 -15.53 -22.61
C PRO A 341 25.98 -14.06 -22.54
N ASN A 342 25.07 -13.16 -22.17
CA ASN A 342 25.30 -11.72 -22.08
C ASN A 342 25.43 -11.21 -20.64
N LEU A 343 25.68 -12.09 -19.66
CA LEU A 343 25.81 -11.68 -18.27
C LEU A 343 27.05 -10.80 -18.07
N GLU A 344 26.84 -9.62 -17.49
CA GLU A 344 27.86 -8.61 -17.21
C GLU A 344 28.18 -8.53 -15.71
N CYS A 345 27.22 -8.87 -14.84
CA CYS A 345 27.42 -8.86 -13.40
C CYS A 345 26.67 -10.04 -12.75
N PHE A 346 27.36 -10.67 -11.80
CA PHE A 346 26.79 -11.69 -10.95
C PHE A 346 27.12 -11.37 -9.48
N THR A 347 26.11 -11.43 -8.62
CA THR A 347 26.27 -11.18 -7.18
C THR A 347 25.60 -12.30 -6.39
N TYR A 348 26.32 -12.82 -5.40
CA TYR A 348 25.81 -13.80 -4.46
C TYR A 348 26.07 -13.31 -3.03
N GLY A 349 25.04 -13.25 -2.20
CA GLY A 349 25.13 -12.92 -0.79
C GLY A 349 24.27 -13.89 0.01
N GLY A 350 24.84 -14.96 0.54
CA GLY A 350 24.14 -16.00 1.28
C GLY A 350 25.08 -17.03 1.87
N SER A 351 24.54 -18.02 2.59
CA SER A 351 25.31 -19.18 3.04
C SER A 351 25.30 -20.23 1.94
N LEU A 352 26.47 -20.59 1.44
CA LEU A 352 26.61 -21.73 0.55
C LEU A 352 26.64 -22.99 1.42
N ASP A 353 25.73 -23.93 1.19
CA ASP A 353 25.88 -25.27 1.76
C ASP A 353 27.11 -25.92 1.12
N SER A 354 28.03 -26.43 1.94
CA SER A 354 29.38 -26.86 1.58
C SER A 354 29.47 -27.98 0.53
N ASP A 355 28.35 -28.62 0.20
CA ASP A 355 28.34 -29.89 -0.52
C ASP A 355 27.89 -29.77 -1.99
N ILE A 356 27.47 -28.59 -2.49
CA ILE A 356 26.88 -28.49 -3.84
C ILE A 356 27.27 -27.19 -4.59
N PRO A 357 27.77 -27.28 -5.84
CA PRO A 357 28.25 -26.11 -6.58
C PRO A 357 27.11 -25.31 -7.25
N LEU A 358 27.16 -23.98 -7.11
CA LEU A 358 26.40 -23.06 -7.97
C LEU A 358 27.22 -22.78 -9.24
N VAL A 359 26.70 -23.21 -10.40
CA VAL A 359 27.41 -23.12 -11.68
C VAL A 359 26.73 -22.13 -12.60
N ILE A 360 27.44 -21.06 -12.96
CA ILE A 360 26.96 -20.04 -13.91
C ILE A 360 27.85 -20.06 -15.13
N SER A 361 27.24 -20.32 -16.29
CA SER A 361 27.93 -20.33 -17.58
C SER A 361 27.56 -19.07 -18.36
N SER A 362 28.48 -18.09 -18.42
CA SER A 362 28.39 -16.93 -19.29
C SER A 362 29.61 -16.88 -20.22
N ARG A 363 29.45 -16.39 -21.45
CA ARG A 363 30.57 -16.19 -22.38
C ARG A 363 31.55 -15.11 -21.89
N ARG A 364 31.08 -14.23 -21.01
CA ARG A 364 31.85 -13.12 -20.42
C ARG A 364 32.27 -13.37 -18.98
N ILE A 365 31.64 -14.33 -18.30
CA ILE A 365 31.87 -14.65 -16.88
C ILE A 365 31.79 -16.18 -16.70
N GLU A 366 32.91 -16.84 -16.44
CA GLU A 366 32.88 -18.17 -15.84
C GLU A 366 32.84 -18.03 -14.31
N ALA A 367 31.65 -17.83 -13.75
CA ALA A 367 31.45 -17.87 -12.30
C ALA A 367 31.08 -19.30 -11.88
N LYS A 368 32.10 -20.11 -11.59
CA LYS A 368 31.92 -21.29 -10.74
C LYS A 368 32.13 -20.84 -9.30
N ILE A 369 31.06 -20.60 -8.56
CA ILE A 369 31.18 -20.49 -7.11
C ILE A 369 31.42 -21.90 -6.60
N ARG A 370 32.68 -22.18 -6.26
CA ARG A 370 33.08 -23.31 -5.43
C ARG A 370 33.17 -22.81 -4.00
N VAL A 371 32.49 -23.50 -3.09
CA VAL A 371 32.59 -23.30 -1.65
C VAL A 371 33.93 -23.83 -1.16
#